data_AF-A0A975EJZ5-F1
#
_entry.id   AF-A0A975EJZ5-F1
#
_cell.length_a   1.000
_cell.length_b   1.000
_cell.length_c   1.000
_cell.angle_alpha   90.00
_cell.angle_beta   90.00
_cell.angle_gamma   90.00
#
_symmetry.space_group_name_H-M   'P 1'
#
loop_
_entity.id
_entity.type
_entity.pdbx_description
1 polymer ?
#
loop_
_entity_poly.entity_id
_entity_poly.type
_entity_poly.pdbx_seq_one_letter_code
_entity_poly.pdbx_strand_id
1 'polypeptide(L)'
;MSDESSKTKDIVEAVTELTKQVPIYQDAIQPAAKELGKGLEVVAKAVNAALVPIEGLVWGIEKIREFVHSRVSEKLKDVPPDRIQAPDPHVAGPTLEALRYSGHHDELSEMFANLLATSMDRETAINAHPSFVDIIKELTPDEAKILTILATRDSVPAVNIKMTLAKAGGYILTHRNITTLGVEASCQHPQLTSNYLGNLDRLGLIDIPFGVRIKDDKAYETLLEHPQIKEIIKSQTHEGSTTCEAEKRKVEVTDYGKQFIRACVIGKGIQTKG
;
A
#
# COMPACT_ATOMS: atom_id res chain seq x y z
N MET A 1 10.36 -30.81 10.09
CA MET A 1 9.19 -30.14 9.50
C MET A 1 7.92 -30.26 10.36
N SER A 2 8.03 -30.59 11.65
CA SER A 2 6.90 -30.92 12.53
C SER A 2 6.64 -29.92 13.68
N ASP A 3 7.44 -28.86 13.79
CA ASP A 3 7.44 -27.98 14.97
C ASP A 3 6.75 -26.62 14.73
N GLU A 4 6.73 -26.14 13.48
CA GLU A 4 6.12 -24.87 13.09
C GLU A 4 4.59 -24.97 12.99
N SER A 5 4.09 -26.12 12.53
CA SER A 5 2.67 -26.44 12.46
C SER A 5 2.00 -26.58 13.84
N SER A 6 2.76 -26.91 14.89
CA SER A 6 2.23 -27.01 16.26
C SER A 6 1.95 -25.61 16.80
N LYS A 7 2.94 -24.71 16.72
CA LYS A 7 2.83 -23.35 17.26
C LYS A 7 1.72 -22.53 16.62
N THR A 8 1.53 -22.63 15.31
CA THR A 8 0.42 -21.94 14.62
C THR A 8 -0.93 -22.49 15.04
N LYS A 9 -1.04 -23.80 15.29
CA LYS A 9 -2.28 -24.44 15.72
C LYS A 9 -2.63 -24.06 17.17
N ASP A 10 -1.63 -24.00 18.04
CA ASP A 10 -1.77 -23.58 19.43
C ASP A 10 -2.22 -22.11 19.54
N ILE A 11 -1.74 -21.23 18.66
CA ILE A 11 -2.17 -19.83 18.57
C ILE A 11 -3.61 -19.73 18.07
N VAL A 12 -3.99 -20.49 17.03
CA VAL A 12 -5.35 -20.50 16.48
C VAL A 12 -6.35 -21.03 17.51
N GLU A 13 -5.99 -22.07 18.26
CA GLU A 13 -6.83 -22.61 19.35
C GLU A 13 -6.96 -21.61 20.50
N ALA A 14 -5.88 -20.95 20.92
CA ALA A 14 -5.92 -19.91 21.95
C ALA A 14 -6.81 -18.72 21.56
N VAL A 15 -6.74 -18.27 20.30
CA VAL A 15 -7.61 -17.19 19.78
C VAL A 15 -9.07 -17.65 19.69
N THR A 16 -9.32 -18.90 19.30
CA THR A 16 -10.67 -19.48 19.24
C THR A 16 -11.30 -19.66 20.64
N GLU A 17 -10.47 -19.92 21.65
CA GLU A 17 -10.90 -20.03 23.04
C GLU A 17 -11.16 -18.65 23.67
N LEU A 18 -10.30 -17.67 23.38
CA LEU A 18 -10.49 -16.27 23.78
C LEU A 18 -11.77 -15.67 23.18
N THR A 19 -12.09 -15.96 21.93
CA THR A 19 -13.33 -15.49 21.27
C THR A 19 -14.60 -16.11 21.86
N LYS A 20 -14.53 -17.31 22.43
CA LYS A 20 -15.66 -17.97 23.13
C LYS A 20 -15.90 -17.44 24.54
N GLN A 21 -14.87 -16.91 25.20
CA GLN A 21 -14.93 -16.49 26.61
C GLN A 21 -15.27 -15.01 26.80
N VAL A 22 -15.34 -14.22 25.74
CA VAL A 22 -15.66 -12.79 25.81
C VAL A 22 -17.18 -12.61 25.63
N PRO A 23 -17.96 -12.32 26.70
CA PRO A 23 -19.42 -12.25 26.66
C PRO A 23 -19.96 -10.98 25.97
N ILE A 24 -19.10 -10.22 25.27
CA ILE A 24 -19.36 -8.84 24.84
C ILE A 24 -20.39 -8.76 23.71
N TYR A 25 -20.76 -9.89 23.08
CA TYR A 25 -21.65 -9.87 21.92
C TYR A 25 -23.16 -9.83 22.26
N GLN A 26 -23.59 -10.25 23.46
CA GLN A 26 -25.04 -10.32 23.76
C GLN A 26 -25.61 -9.06 24.42
N ASP A 27 -24.84 -8.35 25.25
CA ASP A 27 -25.38 -7.22 26.02
C ASP A 27 -25.18 -5.84 25.38
N ALA A 28 -24.25 -5.71 24.41
CA ALA A 28 -23.98 -4.45 23.72
C ALA A 28 -24.97 -4.12 22.58
N ILE A 29 -25.90 -5.04 22.28
CA ILE A 29 -26.92 -4.89 21.23
C ILE A 29 -28.32 -4.84 21.88
N GLN A 30 -28.54 -3.89 22.79
CA GLN A 30 -29.91 -3.41 23.03
C GLN A 30 -30.38 -2.54 21.85
N PRO A 31 -31.70 -2.37 21.62
CA PRO A 31 -32.28 -1.84 20.38
C PRO A 31 -32.13 -0.31 20.23
N ALA A 32 -30.94 0.23 20.51
CA ALA A 32 -30.53 1.61 20.23
C ALA A 32 -29.87 1.75 18.84
N ALA A 33 -29.94 0.71 18.00
CA ALA A 33 -29.31 0.67 16.67
C ALA A 33 -30.22 1.18 15.53
N LYS A 34 -31.33 1.87 15.83
CA LYS A 34 -32.36 2.20 14.84
C LYS A 34 -32.46 3.66 14.37
N GLU A 35 -31.69 4.58 14.92
CA GLU A 35 -31.79 5.99 14.51
C GLU A 35 -30.47 6.44 13.89
N LEU A 36 -30.57 6.93 12.64
CA LEU A 36 -29.46 7.45 11.85
C LEU A 36 -28.65 8.50 12.64
N GLY A 37 -27.38 8.18 12.91
CA GLY A 37 -26.45 9.06 13.61
C GLY A 37 -25.60 8.30 14.62
N LYS A 38 -24.83 7.31 14.17
CA LYS A 38 -23.95 6.54 15.06
C LYS A 38 -22.75 7.42 15.41
N GLY A 39 -22.76 8.04 16.59
CA GLY A 39 -21.67 8.89 17.05
C GLY A 39 -20.34 8.14 17.08
N LEU A 40 -19.24 8.84 16.78
CA LEU A 40 -17.85 8.33 16.80
C LEU A 40 -17.54 7.50 18.06
N GLU A 41 -18.18 7.82 19.19
CA GLU A 41 -18.06 7.06 20.44
C GLU A 41 -18.50 5.59 20.33
N VAL A 42 -19.58 5.29 19.61
CA VAL A 42 -20.08 3.91 19.45
C VAL A 42 -19.13 3.10 18.56
N VAL A 43 -18.63 3.72 17.48
CA VAL A 43 -17.62 3.11 16.61
C VAL A 43 -16.33 2.86 17.39
N ALA A 44 -15.85 3.84 18.15
CA ALA A 44 -14.66 3.70 18.98
C ALA A 44 -14.81 2.54 19.99
N LYS A 45 -15.96 2.42 20.68
CA LYS A 45 -16.22 1.27 21.57
C LYS A 45 -16.16 -0.07 20.84
N ALA A 46 -16.71 -0.15 19.63
CA ALA A 46 -16.66 -1.37 18.81
C ALA A 46 -15.22 -1.71 18.37
N VAL A 47 -14.45 -0.70 17.93
CA VAL A 47 -13.02 -0.85 17.58
C VAL A 47 -12.22 -1.35 18.78
N ASN A 48 -12.41 -0.72 19.94
CA ASN A 48 -11.71 -1.10 21.16
C ASN A 48 -12.02 -2.56 21.53
N ALA A 49 -13.29 -2.96 21.51
CA ALA A 49 -13.70 -4.33 21.82
C ALA A 49 -13.13 -5.35 20.82
N ALA A 50 -13.08 -5.00 19.54
CA ALA A 50 -12.53 -5.85 18.49
C ALA A 50 -10.99 -6.00 18.56
N LEU A 51 -10.27 -5.01 19.08
CA LEU A 51 -8.82 -5.06 19.24
C LEU A 51 -8.38 -5.83 20.49
N VAL A 52 -9.17 -5.84 21.58
CA VAL A 52 -8.81 -6.46 22.87
C VAL A 52 -8.22 -7.88 22.75
N PRO A 53 -8.80 -8.81 21.97
CA PRO A 53 -8.23 -10.16 21.84
C PRO A 53 -6.81 -10.17 21.23
N ILE A 54 -6.50 -9.19 20.38
CA ILE A 54 -5.20 -9.07 19.70
C ILE A 54 -4.19 -8.32 20.57
N GLU A 55 -4.62 -7.34 21.37
CA GLU A 55 -3.71 -6.56 22.22
C GLU A 55 -2.91 -7.46 23.17
N GLY A 56 -3.55 -8.49 23.74
CA GLY A 56 -2.90 -9.47 24.62
C GLY A 56 -1.83 -10.33 23.94
N LEU A 57 -1.78 -10.35 22.60
CA LEU A 57 -0.82 -11.12 21.81
C LEU A 57 0.43 -10.31 21.44
N VAL A 58 0.38 -8.98 21.56
CA VAL A 58 1.43 -8.08 21.06
C VAL A 58 2.15 -7.39 22.21
N TRP A 59 3.43 -7.70 22.38
CA TRP A 59 4.25 -7.12 23.45
C TRP A 59 4.42 -5.60 23.28
N GLY A 60 4.21 -4.80 24.33
CA GLY A 60 4.50 -3.36 24.32
C GLY A 60 3.52 -2.50 23.52
N ILE A 61 2.30 -2.98 23.29
CA ILE A 61 1.25 -2.28 22.54
C ILE A 61 0.83 -0.95 23.17
N GLU A 62 1.09 -0.75 24.45
CA GLU A 62 0.71 0.45 25.22
C GLU A 62 1.21 1.74 24.58
N LYS A 63 2.37 1.68 23.89
CA LYS A 63 2.99 2.83 23.23
C LYS A 63 2.28 3.30 21.97
N ILE A 64 1.57 2.40 21.29
CA ILE A 64 0.89 2.69 20.02
C ILE A 64 -0.64 2.65 20.15
N ARG A 65 -1.15 2.22 21.31
CA ARG A 65 -2.57 1.97 21.54
C ARG A 65 -3.43 3.19 21.21
N GLU A 66 -3.08 4.36 21.76
CA GLU A 66 -3.85 5.58 21.52
C GLU A 66 -3.86 5.97 20.03
N PHE A 67 -2.71 5.88 19.37
CA PHE A 67 -2.59 6.12 17.95
C PHE A 67 -3.48 5.17 17.13
N VAL A 68 -3.38 3.86 17.40
CA VAL A 68 -4.16 2.82 16.70
C VAL A 68 -5.64 3.03 16.92
N HIS A 69 -6.08 3.16 18.17
CA HIS A 69 -7.50 3.31 18.51
C HIS A 69 -8.07 4.57 17.88
N SER A 70 -7.37 5.70 17.95
CA SER A 70 -7.81 6.96 17.35
C SER A 70 -7.91 6.88 15.82
N ARG A 71 -6.82 6.46 15.15
CA ARG A 71 -6.75 6.41 13.68
C ARG A 71 -7.69 5.38 13.07
N VAL A 72 -7.78 4.19 13.67
CA VAL A 72 -8.66 3.13 13.17
C VAL A 72 -10.13 3.49 13.40
N SER A 73 -10.47 4.08 14.56
CA SER A 73 -11.85 4.56 14.82
C SER A 73 -12.27 5.64 13.84
N GLU A 74 -11.40 6.61 13.55
CA GLU A 74 -11.68 7.66 12.57
C GLU A 74 -11.90 7.08 11.16
N LYS A 75 -11.10 6.08 10.76
CA LYS A 75 -11.27 5.38 9.48
C LYS A 75 -12.56 4.58 9.39
N LEU A 76 -13.05 4.07 10.52
CA LEU A 76 -14.28 3.26 10.60
C LEU A 76 -15.51 4.08 11.01
N LYS A 77 -15.42 5.42 11.12
CA LYS A 77 -16.52 6.27 11.61
C LYS A 77 -17.83 6.11 10.85
N ASP A 78 -17.75 5.81 9.55
CA ASP A 78 -18.90 5.62 8.66
C ASP A 78 -19.30 4.14 8.51
N VAL A 79 -18.63 3.23 9.22
CA VAL A 79 -18.90 1.79 9.20
C VAL A 79 -19.92 1.44 10.29
N PRO A 80 -21.01 0.73 9.96
CA PRO A 80 -21.94 0.23 10.98
C PRO A 80 -21.23 -0.64 12.03
N PRO A 81 -21.39 -0.40 13.35
CA PRO A 81 -20.74 -1.16 14.41
C PRO A 81 -20.97 -2.67 14.36
N ASP A 82 -22.14 -3.11 13.89
CA ASP A 82 -22.50 -4.51 13.68
C ASP A 82 -21.70 -5.19 12.54
N ARG A 83 -21.04 -4.39 11.71
CA ARG A 83 -20.13 -4.82 10.64
C ARG A 83 -18.66 -4.84 11.09
N ILE A 84 -18.35 -4.19 12.21
CA ILE A 84 -17.02 -4.21 12.81
C ILE A 84 -16.83 -5.57 13.50
N GLN A 85 -15.71 -6.22 13.20
CA GLN A 85 -15.33 -7.53 13.72
C GLN A 85 -13.88 -7.49 14.22
N ALA A 86 -13.51 -8.50 15.01
CA ALA A 86 -12.11 -8.74 15.33
C ALA A 86 -11.33 -9.00 14.02
N PRO A 87 -10.16 -8.35 13.82
CA PRO A 87 -9.35 -8.59 12.63
C PRO A 87 -8.66 -9.95 12.72
N ASP A 88 -8.25 -10.51 11.56
CA ASP A 88 -7.46 -11.74 11.52
C ASP A 88 -6.13 -11.54 12.27
N PRO A 89 -5.78 -12.39 13.26
CA PRO A 89 -4.51 -12.29 13.98
C PRO A 89 -3.26 -12.30 13.09
N HIS A 90 -3.27 -13.00 11.95
CA HIS A 90 -2.14 -13.04 11.00
C HIS A 90 -1.89 -11.69 10.32
N VAL A 91 -2.91 -10.83 10.26
CA VAL A 91 -2.79 -9.44 9.78
C VAL A 91 -2.51 -8.52 10.96
N ALA A 92 -3.35 -8.60 12.00
CA ALA A 92 -3.39 -7.62 13.07
C ALA A 92 -2.15 -7.66 13.97
N GLY A 93 -1.70 -8.84 14.38
CA GLY A 93 -0.51 -9.00 15.22
C GLY A 93 0.73 -8.38 14.57
N PRO A 94 1.13 -8.86 13.38
CA PRO A 94 2.28 -8.30 12.66
C PRO A 94 2.15 -6.81 12.32
N THR A 95 0.93 -6.32 12.06
CA THR A 95 0.70 -4.88 11.79
C THR A 95 0.97 -4.03 13.03
N LEU A 96 0.45 -4.43 14.19
CA LEU A 96 0.67 -3.74 15.45
C LEU A 96 2.15 -3.77 15.84
N GLU A 97 2.83 -4.89 15.61
CA GLU A 97 4.27 -4.98 15.84
C GLU A 97 5.08 -4.03 14.95
N ALA A 98 4.72 -3.93 13.67
CA ALA A 98 5.37 -3.06 12.69
C ALA A 98 5.19 -1.57 13.02
N LEU A 99 3.97 -1.19 13.41
CA LEU A 99 3.61 0.19 13.79
C LEU A 99 4.50 0.74 14.91
N ARG A 100 5.04 -0.10 15.79
CA ARG A 100 5.98 0.34 16.84
C ARG A 100 7.25 0.98 16.26
N TYR A 101 7.68 0.55 15.08
CA TYR A 101 8.90 1.02 14.44
C TYR A 101 8.62 2.04 13.34
N SER A 102 7.55 1.87 12.56
CA SER A 102 7.21 2.72 11.42
C SER A 102 6.27 3.88 11.77
N GLY A 103 5.75 3.94 13.00
CA GLY A 103 4.74 4.91 13.43
C GLY A 103 5.13 6.39 13.33
N HIS A 104 6.41 6.70 13.12
CA HIS A 104 6.92 8.07 12.95
C HIS A 104 6.92 8.56 11.49
N HIS A 105 6.68 7.66 10.53
CA HIS A 105 6.45 8.01 9.13
C HIS A 105 4.95 8.04 8.89
N ASP A 106 4.38 9.23 8.67
CA ASP A 106 2.95 9.42 8.48
C ASP A 106 2.44 8.58 7.30
N GLU A 107 3.19 8.49 6.20
CA GLU A 107 2.79 7.72 5.02
C GLU A 107 2.63 6.22 5.32
N LEU A 108 3.62 5.61 6.00
CA LEU A 108 3.61 4.17 6.30
C LEU A 108 2.63 3.83 7.44
N SER A 109 2.58 4.67 8.47
CA SER A 109 1.67 4.46 9.60
C SER A 109 0.20 4.56 9.17
N GLU A 110 -0.12 5.45 8.24
CA GLU A 110 -1.44 5.58 7.62
C GLU A 110 -1.80 4.30 6.84
N MET A 111 -0.85 3.70 6.13
CA MET A 111 -1.06 2.44 5.40
C MET A 111 -1.36 1.26 6.33
N PHE A 112 -0.63 1.14 7.43
CA PHE A 112 -0.91 0.12 8.46
C PHE A 112 -2.29 0.33 9.11
N ALA A 113 -2.66 1.59 9.39
CA ALA A 113 -3.98 1.91 9.93
C ALA A 113 -5.11 1.59 8.94
N ASN A 114 -4.91 1.83 7.63
CA ASN A 114 -5.84 1.41 6.58
C ASN A 114 -5.97 -0.12 6.51
N LEU A 115 -4.87 -0.85 6.60
CA LEU A 115 -4.89 -2.32 6.58
C LEU A 115 -5.65 -2.90 7.80
N LEU A 116 -5.43 -2.35 8.99
CA LEU A 116 -6.19 -2.71 10.19
C LEU A 116 -7.68 -2.40 10.02
N ALA A 117 -8.04 -1.18 9.62
CA ALA A 117 -9.44 -0.81 9.40
C ALA A 117 -10.10 -1.71 8.33
N THR A 118 -9.37 -2.09 7.28
CA THR A 118 -9.85 -3.00 6.23
C THR A 118 -10.10 -4.41 6.77
N SER A 119 -9.24 -4.93 7.64
CA SER A 119 -9.41 -6.26 8.25
C SER A 119 -10.51 -6.32 9.32
N MET A 120 -10.84 -5.18 9.93
CA MET A 120 -11.91 -5.06 10.94
C MET A 120 -13.31 -4.87 10.37
N ASP A 121 -13.45 -4.54 9.09
CA ASP A 121 -14.76 -4.37 8.44
C ASP A 121 -15.14 -5.65 7.68
N ARG A 122 -16.21 -6.33 8.08
CA ARG A 122 -16.66 -7.60 7.50
C ARG A 122 -16.84 -7.56 5.97
N GLU A 123 -17.22 -6.42 5.40
CA GLU A 123 -17.38 -6.28 3.93
C GLU A 123 -16.06 -6.22 3.17
N THR A 124 -14.97 -5.80 3.81
CA THR A 124 -13.67 -5.59 3.15
C THR A 124 -12.55 -6.45 3.68
N ALA A 125 -12.78 -7.20 4.76
CA ALA A 125 -11.76 -8.04 5.38
C ALA A 125 -11.11 -9.01 4.38
N ILE A 126 -11.85 -9.43 3.35
CA ILE A 126 -11.35 -10.25 2.24
C ILE A 126 -10.20 -9.59 1.44
N ASN A 127 -10.09 -8.27 1.47
CA ASN A 127 -9.02 -7.52 0.81
C ASN A 127 -7.76 -7.38 1.68
N ALA A 128 -7.84 -7.65 2.99
CA ALA A 128 -6.71 -7.49 3.91
C ALA A 128 -5.79 -8.73 3.87
N HIS A 129 -4.98 -8.83 2.81
CA HIS A 129 -4.10 -9.97 2.63
C HIS A 129 -2.92 -9.95 3.64
N PRO A 130 -2.57 -11.06 4.30
CA PRO A 130 -1.51 -11.09 5.33
C PRO A 130 -0.14 -10.58 4.87
N SER A 131 0.27 -10.86 3.64
CA SER A 131 1.55 -10.37 3.08
C SER A 131 1.64 -8.84 2.99
N PHE A 132 0.51 -8.12 3.00
CA PHE A 132 0.51 -6.67 2.87
C PHE A 132 1.23 -6.00 4.04
N VAL A 133 1.25 -6.64 5.21
CA VAL A 133 2.03 -6.16 6.35
C VAL A 133 3.51 -6.09 6.00
N ASP A 134 4.06 -7.15 5.41
CA ASP A 134 5.48 -7.23 5.06
C ASP A 134 5.81 -6.35 3.86
N ILE A 135 4.89 -6.23 2.90
CA ILE A 135 5.04 -5.27 1.80
C ILE A 135 5.17 -3.85 2.35
N ILE A 136 4.30 -3.41 3.28
CA ILE A 136 4.41 -2.06 3.85
C ILE A 136 5.76 -1.85 4.56
N LYS A 137 6.29 -2.87 5.25
CA LYS A 137 7.63 -2.80 5.89
C LYS A 137 8.77 -2.63 4.88
N GLU A 138 8.59 -3.08 3.65
CA GLU A 138 9.56 -2.99 2.56
C GLU A 138 9.42 -1.72 1.69
N LEU A 139 8.50 -0.81 2.06
CA LEU A 139 8.31 0.47 1.40
C LEU A 139 9.02 1.62 2.12
N THR A 140 9.48 2.56 1.32
CA THR A 140 9.86 3.92 1.72
C THR A 140 8.63 4.85 1.70
N PRO A 141 8.67 5.98 2.42
CA PRO A 141 7.62 7.00 2.32
C PRO A 141 7.40 7.52 0.88
N ASP A 142 8.46 7.61 0.09
CA ASP A 142 8.36 8.06 -1.31
C ASP A 142 7.61 7.04 -2.19
N GLU A 143 7.84 5.74 -1.99
CA GLU A 143 7.10 4.69 -2.70
C GLU A 143 5.61 4.68 -2.31
N ALA A 144 5.29 4.93 -1.04
CA ALA A 144 3.91 5.08 -0.58
C ALA A 144 3.19 6.27 -1.26
N LYS A 145 3.89 7.40 -1.44
CA LYS A 145 3.36 8.55 -2.20
C LYS A 145 3.12 8.21 -3.67
N ILE A 146 4.05 7.50 -4.31
CA ILE A 146 3.89 7.04 -5.69
C ILE A 146 2.64 6.15 -5.84
N LEU A 147 2.44 5.21 -4.91
CA LEU A 147 1.25 4.36 -4.90
C LEU A 147 -0.07 5.14 -4.77
N THR A 148 -0.04 6.29 -4.08
CA THR A 148 -1.21 7.18 -3.98
C THR A 148 -1.57 7.78 -5.34
N ILE A 149 -0.58 8.16 -6.16
CA ILE A 149 -0.82 8.62 -7.54
C ILE A 149 -1.37 7.47 -8.40
N LEU A 150 -0.76 6.28 -8.28
CA LEU A 150 -1.16 5.09 -9.02
C LEU A 150 -2.55 4.57 -8.64
N ALA A 151 -3.07 4.93 -7.45
CA ALA A 151 -4.43 4.59 -7.06
C ALA A 151 -5.53 5.20 -7.96
N THR A 152 -5.17 6.24 -8.72
CA THR A 152 -6.10 6.96 -9.63
C THR A 152 -5.78 6.75 -11.10
N ARG A 153 -4.73 5.98 -11.43
CA ARG A 153 -4.22 5.81 -12.80
C ARG A 153 -3.83 4.36 -13.04
N ASP A 154 -4.56 3.68 -13.93
CA ASP A 154 -4.28 2.28 -14.25
C ASP A 154 -2.89 2.08 -14.91
N SER A 155 -2.44 3.07 -15.70
CA SER A 155 -1.12 3.05 -16.31
C SER A 155 -0.55 4.46 -16.48
N VAL A 156 0.78 4.56 -16.49
CA VAL A 156 1.50 5.82 -16.73
C VAL A 156 2.61 5.63 -17.78
N PRO A 157 2.95 6.67 -18.56
CA PRO A 157 4.07 6.59 -19.48
C PRO A 157 5.40 6.50 -18.72
N ALA A 158 6.29 5.68 -19.27
CA ALA A 158 7.69 5.65 -18.88
C ALA A 158 8.57 5.54 -20.13
N VAL A 159 9.83 5.95 -20.04
CA VAL A 159 10.79 5.79 -21.14
C VAL A 159 12.10 5.19 -20.65
N ASN A 160 12.70 4.33 -21.49
CA ASN A 160 14.12 4.04 -21.36
C ASN A 160 14.92 4.95 -22.28
N ILE A 161 16.14 5.28 -21.88
CA ILE A 161 17.08 6.02 -22.74
C ILE A 161 18.07 5.04 -23.32
N LYS A 162 17.96 4.83 -24.64
CA LYS A 162 18.86 3.98 -25.44
C LYS A 162 19.97 4.83 -26.03
N MET A 163 21.20 4.41 -25.81
CA MET A 163 22.38 4.98 -26.45
C MET A 163 22.98 3.95 -27.41
N THR A 164 23.09 4.30 -28.69
CA THR A 164 23.67 3.42 -29.72
C THR A 164 24.98 4.02 -30.21
N LEU A 165 26.06 3.22 -30.17
CA LEU A 165 27.34 3.58 -30.76
C LEU A 165 27.35 3.18 -32.24
N ALA A 166 27.48 4.15 -33.15
CA ALA A 166 27.30 4.01 -34.59
C ALA A 166 28.20 2.96 -35.28
N LYS A 167 29.23 2.45 -34.59
CA LYS A 167 30.17 1.45 -35.12
C LYS A 167 30.15 0.10 -34.39
N ALA A 168 29.35 -0.07 -33.33
CA ALA A 168 29.43 -1.24 -32.44
C ALA A 168 28.27 -2.23 -32.57
N GLY A 169 27.26 -1.97 -33.41
CA GLY A 169 26.16 -2.92 -33.67
C GLY A 169 25.25 -3.22 -32.46
N GLY A 170 25.29 -2.38 -31.43
CA GLY A 170 24.52 -2.58 -30.20
C GLY A 170 24.20 -1.28 -29.47
N TYR A 171 23.33 -1.36 -28.46
CA TYR A 171 22.92 -0.24 -27.63
C TYR A 171 23.10 -0.56 -26.15
N ILE A 172 23.25 0.49 -25.34
CA ILE A 172 23.17 0.42 -23.88
C ILE A 172 21.94 1.20 -23.40
N LEU A 173 21.33 0.74 -22.32
CA LEU A 173 20.28 1.48 -21.63
C LEU A 173 20.93 2.28 -20.51
N THR A 174 21.08 3.59 -20.70
CA THR A 174 21.73 4.46 -19.71
C THR A 174 20.79 4.77 -18.55
N HIS A 175 19.49 4.86 -18.85
CA HIS A 175 18.44 5.09 -17.87
C HIS A 175 17.24 4.21 -18.19
N ARG A 176 16.57 3.74 -17.14
CA ARG A 176 15.43 2.83 -17.24
C ARG A 176 14.21 3.40 -16.56
N ASN A 177 13.04 3.16 -17.15
CA ASN A 177 11.73 3.45 -16.57
C ASN A 177 11.59 4.90 -16.07
N ILE A 178 12.17 5.87 -16.78
CA ILE A 178 12.05 7.28 -16.43
C ILE A 178 10.59 7.68 -16.57
N THR A 179 10.05 8.33 -15.54
CA THR A 179 8.68 8.86 -15.48
C THR A 179 8.66 10.12 -14.60
N THR A 180 7.57 10.86 -14.64
CA THR A 180 7.33 12.04 -13.77
C THR A 180 6.75 11.68 -12.41
N LEU A 181 6.45 10.40 -12.14
CA LEU A 181 5.78 9.95 -10.91
C LEU A 181 6.42 10.49 -9.62
N GLY A 182 7.75 10.45 -9.46
CA GLY A 182 8.35 10.92 -8.21
C GLY A 182 8.23 12.43 -8.01
N VAL A 183 8.20 13.21 -9.09
CA VAL A 183 7.96 14.66 -9.01
C VAL A 183 6.48 14.92 -8.68
N GLU A 184 5.57 14.24 -9.39
CA GLU A 184 4.12 14.38 -9.18
C GLU A 184 3.68 13.94 -7.78
N ALA A 185 4.29 12.88 -7.26
CA ALA A 185 4.06 12.37 -5.91
C ALA A 185 4.73 13.22 -4.82
N SER A 186 5.47 14.28 -5.19
CA SER A 186 6.24 15.10 -4.25
C SER A 186 7.18 14.26 -3.37
N CYS A 187 7.88 13.31 -3.99
CA CYS A 187 8.90 12.51 -3.32
C CYS A 187 9.99 13.41 -2.77
N GLN A 188 10.56 13.03 -1.63
CA GLN A 188 11.72 13.69 -1.04
C GLN A 188 12.96 13.51 -1.94
N HIS A 189 13.06 12.36 -2.62
CA HIS A 189 14.15 12.06 -3.55
C HIS A 189 13.65 11.60 -4.93
N PRO A 190 13.09 12.51 -5.76
CA PRO A 190 12.53 12.17 -7.07
C PRO A 190 13.54 11.53 -8.04
N GLN A 191 14.83 11.77 -7.87
CA GLN A 191 15.89 11.15 -8.67
C GLN A 191 15.97 9.62 -8.50
N LEU A 192 15.41 9.07 -7.42
CA LEU A 192 15.36 7.63 -7.15
C LEU A 192 14.08 6.98 -7.69
N THR A 193 13.24 7.69 -8.44
CA THR A 193 11.96 7.16 -8.97
C THR A 193 12.12 5.83 -9.68
N SER A 194 13.15 5.66 -10.52
CA SER A 194 13.38 4.39 -11.22
C SER A 194 13.70 3.23 -10.26
N ASN A 195 14.39 3.51 -9.14
CA ASN A 195 14.65 2.52 -8.09
C ASN A 195 13.38 2.16 -7.34
N TYR A 196 12.56 3.16 -7.00
CA TYR A 196 11.25 2.97 -6.37
C TYR A 196 10.34 2.09 -7.24
N LEU A 197 10.28 2.37 -8.54
CA LEU A 197 9.55 1.52 -9.47
C LEU A 197 10.12 0.10 -9.54
N GLY A 198 11.44 -0.06 -9.52
CA GLY A 198 12.05 -1.40 -9.47
C GLY A 198 11.67 -2.19 -8.22
N ASN A 199 11.54 -1.52 -7.07
CA ASN A 199 11.08 -2.15 -5.84
C ASN A 199 9.59 -2.49 -5.87
N LEU A 200 8.75 -1.56 -6.34
CA LEU A 200 7.31 -1.79 -6.48
C LEU A 200 7.00 -2.94 -7.46
N ASP A 201 7.79 -3.08 -8.52
CA ASP A 201 7.74 -4.20 -9.47
C ASP A 201 8.20 -5.52 -8.81
N ARG A 202 9.31 -5.51 -8.05
CA ARG A 202 9.77 -6.65 -7.23
C ARG A 202 8.71 -7.13 -6.23
N LEU A 203 7.98 -6.20 -5.63
CA LEU A 203 6.88 -6.48 -4.69
C LEU A 203 5.60 -6.94 -5.41
N GLY A 204 5.58 -6.91 -6.74
CA GLY A 204 4.44 -7.30 -7.57
C GLY A 204 3.27 -6.33 -7.52
N LEU A 205 3.47 -5.10 -7.04
CA LEU A 205 2.44 -4.06 -6.96
C LEU A 205 2.22 -3.37 -8.32
N ILE A 206 3.27 -3.27 -9.11
CA ILE A 206 3.23 -2.79 -10.49
C ILE A 206 3.89 -3.80 -11.42
N ASP A 207 3.65 -3.63 -12.71
CA ASP A 207 4.38 -4.30 -13.79
C ASP A 207 4.89 -3.27 -14.79
N ILE A 208 6.04 -3.56 -15.39
CA ILE A 208 6.68 -2.75 -16.43
C ILE A 208 6.95 -3.62 -17.66
N PRO A 209 5.89 -4.05 -18.37
CA PRO A 209 5.97 -5.09 -19.38
C PRO A 209 6.90 -4.73 -20.54
N PHE A 210 7.63 -5.74 -21.03
CA PHE A 210 8.56 -5.57 -22.14
C PHE A 210 7.81 -5.36 -23.47
N GLY A 211 8.24 -4.35 -24.24
CA GLY A 211 7.69 -4.08 -25.57
C GLY A 211 6.28 -3.49 -25.58
N VAL A 212 5.72 -3.16 -24.41
CA VAL A 212 4.38 -2.57 -24.30
C VAL A 212 4.49 -1.09 -23.94
N ARG A 213 3.60 -0.30 -24.56
CA ARG A 213 3.51 1.16 -24.38
C ARG A 213 2.05 1.57 -24.23
N ILE A 214 1.80 2.74 -23.64
CA ILE A 214 0.46 3.35 -23.72
C ILE A 214 0.19 3.83 -25.14
N LYS A 215 -1.09 3.92 -25.52
CA LYS A 215 -1.49 4.35 -26.86
C LYS A 215 -1.30 5.85 -27.10
N ASP A 216 -1.41 6.65 -26.04
CA ASP A 216 -1.36 8.10 -26.12
C ASP A 216 0.06 8.62 -26.35
N ASP A 217 0.38 8.99 -27.59
CA ASP A 217 1.68 9.54 -27.95
C ASP A 217 1.93 10.93 -27.32
N LYS A 218 0.88 11.71 -27.03
CA LYS A 218 1.02 13.04 -26.38
C LYS A 218 1.52 12.95 -24.95
N ALA A 219 1.17 11.88 -24.24
CA ALA A 219 1.67 11.63 -22.90
C ALA A 219 3.20 11.41 -22.90
N TYR A 220 3.75 10.79 -23.95
CA TYR A 220 5.20 10.66 -24.12
C TYR A 220 5.85 11.96 -24.54
N GLU A 221 5.23 12.75 -25.43
CA GLU A 221 5.71 14.09 -25.78
C GLU A 221 5.82 14.95 -24.52
N THR A 222 4.78 14.98 -23.69
CA THR A 222 4.76 15.69 -22.41
C THR A 222 5.87 15.21 -21.48
N LEU A 223 6.08 13.89 -21.38
CA LEU A 223 7.14 13.30 -20.57
C LEU A 223 8.53 13.72 -21.06
N LEU A 224 8.79 13.63 -22.37
CA LEU A 224 10.08 14.00 -22.97
C LEU A 224 10.35 15.51 -22.89
N GLU A 225 9.29 16.31 -22.80
CA GLU A 225 9.41 17.75 -22.61
C GLU A 225 9.76 18.16 -21.17
N HIS A 226 9.67 17.24 -20.20
CA HIS A 226 9.97 17.51 -18.80
C HIS A 226 11.44 17.93 -18.61
N PRO A 227 11.75 19.03 -17.88
CA PRO A 227 13.11 19.58 -17.80
C PRO A 227 14.19 18.58 -17.38
N GLN A 228 13.90 17.73 -16.39
CA GLN A 228 14.84 16.71 -15.92
C GLN A 228 15.14 15.65 -16.99
N ILE A 229 14.15 15.29 -17.82
CA ILE A 229 14.28 14.26 -18.84
C ILE A 229 15.02 14.81 -20.05
N LYS A 230 14.73 16.06 -20.43
CA LYS A 230 15.54 16.79 -21.42
C LYS A 230 16.99 16.86 -21.02
N GLU A 231 17.29 17.18 -19.77
CA GLU A 231 18.66 17.27 -19.28
C GLU A 231 19.36 15.91 -19.30
N ILE A 232 18.67 14.84 -18.92
CA ILE A 232 19.18 13.47 -19.07
C ILE A 232 19.53 13.20 -20.54
N ILE A 233 18.60 13.38 -21.47
CA ILE A 233 18.83 13.12 -22.90
C ILE A 233 20.01 13.95 -23.44
N LYS A 234 20.06 15.24 -23.09
CA LYS A 234 21.12 16.15 -23.50
C LYS A 234 22.49 15.72 -22.96
N SER A 235 22.58 15.31 -21.69
CA SER A 235 23.82 14.83 -21.07
C SER A 235 24.39 13.57 -21.73
N GLN A 236 23.52 12.76 -22.34
CA GLN A 236 23.88 11.52 -23.04
C GLN A 236 24.14 11.74 -24.54
N THR A 237 23.85 12.93 -25.07
CA THR A 237 24.06 13.24 -26.48
C THR A 237 25.46 13.84 -26.65
N HIS A 238 26.42 13.03 -27.08
CA HIS A 238 27.78 13.47 -27.35
C HIS A 238 27.97 13.82 -28.84
N GLU A 239 28.78 14.84 -29.13
CA GLU A 239 29.20 15.16 -30.50
C GLU A 239 30.01 14.00 -31.08
N GLY A 240 29.40 13.27 -32.02
CA GLY A 240 30.04 12.19 -32.77
C GLY A 240 29.49 10.79 -32.47
N SER A 241 29.15 10.07 -33.56
CA SER A 241 28.90 8.62 -33.65
C SER A 241 27.95 7.99 -32.62
N THR A 242 27.15 8.75 -31.89
CA THR A 242 26.27 8.22 -30.84
C THR A 242 24.86 8.76 -31.06
N THR A 243 23.86 7.89 -31.13
CA THR A 243 22.46 8.29 -31.17
C THR A 243 21.78 7.99 -29.84
N CYS A 244 20.91 8.89 -29.40
CA CYS A 244 20.12 8.77 -28.19
C CYS A 244 18.64 8.68 -28.57
N GLU A 245 17.96 7.62 -28.14
CA GLU A 245 16.55 7.37 -28.45
C GLU A 245 15.78 7.06 -27.16
N ALA A 246 14.57 7.64 -27.04
CA ALA A 246 13.65 7.30 -25.98
C ALA A 246 12.77 6.10 -26.40
N GLU A 247 13.02 4.93 -25.80
CA GLU A 247 12.13 3.78 -25.95
C GLU A 247 10.90 3.97 -25.06
N LYS A 248 9.73 4.10 -25.70
CA LYS A 248 8.42 4.22 -25.04
C LYS A 248 8.04 2.93 -24.31
N ARG A 249 7.67 3.07 -23.03
CA ARG A 249 7.21 2.00 -22.14
C ARG A 249 5.99 2.45 -21.34
N LYS A 250 5.39 1.54 -20.59
CA LYS A 250 4.38 1.88 -19.58
C LYS A 250 4.72 1.23 -18.25
N VAL A 251 4.27 1.86 -17.17
CA VAL A 251 4.12 1.25 -15.85
C VAL A 251 2.63 1.04 -15.63
N GLU A 252 2.22 -0.12 -15.14
CA GLU A 252 0.82 -0.40 -14.83
C GLU A 252 0.67 -1.10 -13.48
N VAL A 253 -0.47 -0.90 -12.82
CA VAL A 253 -0.76 -1.53 -11.53
C VAL A 253 -1.27 -2.96 -11.77
N THR A 254 -0.67 -3.94 -11.09
CA THR A 254 -1.11 -5.35 -11.19
C THR A 254 -2.44 -5.55 -10.45
N ASP A 255 -3.13 -6.67 -10.65
CA ASP A 255 -4.35 -6.96 -9.88
C ASP A 255 -4.07 -7.14 -8.38
N TYR A 256 -2.91 -7.69 -8.03
CA TYR A 256 -2.43 -7.76 -6.66
C TYR A 256 -2.12 -6.37 -6.09
N GLY A 257 -1.51 -5.49 -6.89
CA GLY A 257 -1.30 -4.09 -6.56
C GLY A 257 -2.59 -3.31 -6.37
N LYS A 258 -3.64 -3.57 -7.17
CA LYS A 258 -4.96 -2.98 -6.98
C LYS A 258 -5.59 -3.41 -5.66
N GLN A 259 -5.46 -4.69 -5.28
CA GLN A 259 -5.91 -5.18 -3.98
C GLN A 259 -5.14 -4.49 -2.83
N PHE A 260 -3.82 -4.38 -2.95
CA PHE A 260 -2.97 -3.66 -1.99
C PHE A 260 -3.37 -2.18 -1.85
N ILE A 261 -3.52 -1.47 -2.97
CA ILE A 261 -3.95 -0.07 -2.97
C ILE A 261 -5.31 0.09 -2.29
N ARG A 262 -6.27 -0.80 -2.59
CA ARG A 262 -7.59 -0.78 -1.94
C ARG A 262 -7.49 -0.97 -0.44
N ALA A 263 -6.70 -1.95 0.02
CA ALA A 263 -6.62 -2.29 1.44
C ALA A 263 -5.76 -1.31 2.27
N CYS A 264 -4.69 -0.77 1.67
CA CYS A 264 -3.63 -0.09 2.40
C CYS A 264 -3.48 1.38 2.03
N VAL A 265 -3.77 1.80 0.79
CA VAL A 265 -3.44 3.15 0.31
C VAL A 265 -4.63 4.09 0.37
N ILE A 266 -5.77 3.69 -0.19
CA ILE A 266 -6.95 4.55 -0.25
C ILE A 266 -7.74 4.51 1.06
N GLY A 267 -8.30 5.66 1.43
CA GLY A 267 -9.15 5.77 2.60
C GLY A 267 -10.43 4.95 2.50
N LYS A 268 -10.96 4.56 3.66
CA LYS A 268 -12.12 3.66 3.79
C LYS A 268 -13.35 4.09 3.00
N GLY A 269 -13.64 5.39 2.94
CA GLY A 269 -14.79 5.93 2.20
C GLY A 269 -14.71 5.76 0.67
N ILE A 270 -13.54 5.41 0.13
CA ILE A 270 -13.29 5.24 -1.31
C ILE A 270 -13.19 3.76 -1.71
N GLN A 271 -13.05 2.85 -0.74
CA GLN A 271 -13.02 1.41 -1.00
C GLN A 271 -14.38 0.97 -1.55
N THR A 272 -14.45 0.70 -2.86
CA THR A 272 -15.69 0.17 -3.45
C THR A 272 -15.98 -1.20 -2.88
N LYS A 273 -17.27 -1.46 -2.60
CA LYS A 273 -17.75 -2.79 -2.26
C LYS A 273 -17.48 -3.69 -3.47
N GLY A 274 -16.75 -4.78 -3.25
CA GLY A 274 -16.47 -5.78 -4.28
C GLY A 274 -17.73 -6.39 -4.87
#